data_AF-A0AAD4UI55-F1
#
_entry.id   AF-A0AAD4UI55-F1
#
_cell.length_a   1.000
_cell.length_b   1.000
_cell.length_c   1.000
_cell.angle_alpha   90.00
_cell.angle_beta   90.00
_cell.angle_gamma   90.00
#
_symmetry.space_group_name_H-M   'P 1'
#
loop_
_entity.id
_entity.type
_entity.pdbx_description
1 polymer ?
#
loop_
_entity_poly.entity_id
_entity_poly.type
_entity_poly.pdbx_seq_one_letter_code
_entity_poly.pdbx_strand_id
1 'polypeptide(L)'
;MALSDVDVQKQIKHMMAFIEQEANEKAEEIDAKAEEEFNIEKGRLVQTQRLKIMEYYEKKEKQIEQQKKIQMSTMRNQARLKVLRARNDLISELLNDAKLRLSRIVTDPKFYQGLLDKLVLQGLLRLLEPVVIVRCRPQDHLLVEAAVQRAIPQYTSVSHRCVEVQVDKEVQLAADTTGGVEVYSSDQRIMVSNTLESRLDLLSQQKMPEIRKALFGANANRKFFV
;
A
#
# COMPACT_ATOMS: atom_id res chain seq x y z
N MET A 1 -34.65 -71.93 -86.39
CA MET A 1 -34.64 -70.80 -87.36
C MET A 1 -33.77 -69.71 -86.75
N ALA A 2 -32.66 -69.36 -87.42
CA ALA A 2 -31.82 -68.25 -87.00
C ALA A 2 -32.59 -66.94 -87.18
N LEU A 3 -32.50 -66.02 -86.20
CA LEU A 3 -33.09 -64.68 -86.29
C LEU A 3 -32.59 -63.95 -87.54
N SER A 4 -33.43 -63.07 -88.12
CA SER A 4 -33.03 -62.23 -89.25
C SER A 4 -32.04 -61.16 -88.78
N ASP A 5 -31.03 -60.83 -89.60
CA ASP A 5 -30.01 -59.82 -89.26
C ASP A 5 -30.59 -58.45 -88.85
N VAL A 6 -31.78 -58.12 -89.37
CA VAL A 6 -32.51 -56.88 -89.06
C VAL A 6 -33.06 -56.91 -87.64
N ASP A 7 -33.54 -58.06 -87.17
CA ASP A 7 -34.03 -58.23 -85.79
C ASP A 7 -32.88 -58.25 -84.80
N VAL A 8 -31.74 -58.85 -85.16
CA VAL A 8 -30.51 -58.81 -84.37
C VAL A 8 -30.01 -57.37 -84.22
N GLN A 9 -30.01 -56.56 -85.29
CA GLN A 9 -29.65 -55.14 -85.22
C GLN A 9 -30.60 -54.31 -84.34
N LYS A 10 -31.91 -54.58 -84.36
CA LYS A 10 -32.87 -53.92 -83.44
C LYS A 10 -32.61 -54.28 -81.99
N GLN A 11 -32.30 -55.54 -81.71
CA GLN A 11 -31.97 -56.01 -80.36
C GLN A 11 -30.67 -55.37 -79.84
N ILE A 12 -29.65 -55.25 -80.69
CA ILE A 12 -28.39 -54.55 -80.35
C ILE A 12 -28.66 -53.07 -80.06
N LYS A 13 -29.47 -52.38 -80.87
CA LYS A 13 -29.84 -50.98 -80.61
C LYS A 13 -30.61 -50.80 -79.30
N HIS A 14 -31.52 -51.72 -78.99
CA HIS A 14 -32.24 -51.71 -77.72
C HIS A 14 -31.29 -51.96 -76.54
N MET A 15 -30.35 -52.88 -76.66
CA MET A 15 -29.30 -53.09 -75.64
C MET A 15 -28.41 -51.85 -75.48
N MET A 16 -28.01 -51.20 -76.56
CA MET A 16 -27.22 -49.96 -76.50
C MET A 16 -27.98 -48.83 -75.78
N ALA A 17 -29.25 -48.63 -76.11
CA ALA A 17 -30.09 -47.62 -75.44
C ALA A 17 -30.29 -47.92 -73.95
N PHE A 18 -30.44 -49.20 -73.58
CA PHE A 18 -30.51 -49.61 -72.18
C PHE A 18 -29.20 -49.32 -71.43
N ILE A 19 -28.05 -49.65 -72.02
CA ILE A 19 -26.73 -49.35 -71.44
C ILE A 19 -26.52 -47.84 -71.28
N GLU A 20 -26.95 -47.05 -72.25
CA GLU A 20 -26.85 -45.58 -72.22
C GLU A 20 -27.77 -44.98 -71.16
N GLN A 21 -29.00 -45.48 -71.01
CA GLN A 21 -29.91 -45.06 -69.96
C GLN A 21 -29.39 -45.45 -68.56
N GLU A 22 -28.91 -46.68 -68.38
CA GLU A 22 -28.33 -47.14 -67.11
C GLU A 22 -27.09 -46.32 -66.74
N ALA A 23 -26.25 -45.96 -67.72
CA ALA A 23 -25.10 -45.09 -67.50
C ALA A 23 -25.51 -43.65 -67.11
N ASN A 24 -26.55 -43.09 -67.75
CA ASN A 24 -27.07 -41.76 -67.41
C ASN A 24 -27.73 -41.73 -66.03
N GLU A 25 -28.56 -42.70 -65.67
CA GLU A 25 -29.17 -42.81 -64.34
C GLU A 25 -28.08 -42.93 -63.27
N LYS A 26 -27.02 -43.69 -63.54
CA LYS A 26 -25.88 -43.83 -62.62
C LYS A 26 -25.05 -42.55 -62.49
N ALA A 27 -24.92 -41.77 -63.57
CA ALA A 27 -24.29 -40.46 -63.52
C ALA A 27 -25.10 -39.47 -62.69
N GLU A 28 -26.42 -39.41 -62.89
CA GLU A 28 -27.32 -38.56 -62.08
C GLU A 28 -27.32 -38.96 -60.60
N GLU A 29 -27.27 -40.25 -60.29
CA GLU A 29 -27.16 -40.74 -58.91
C GLU A 29 -25.84 -40.30 -58.26
N ILE A 30 -24.73 -40.34 -59.00
CA ILE A 30 -23.42 -39.87 -58.52
C ILE A 30 -23.46 -38.36 -58.27
N ASP A 31 -24.02 -37.58 -59.19
CA ASP A 31 -24.10 -36.12 -59.06
C ASP A 31 -24.97 -35.71 -57.87
N ALA A 32 -26.13 -36.36 -57.69
CA ALA A 32 -27.01 -36.11 -56.55
C ALA A 32 -26.32 -36.45 -55.21
N LYS A 33 -25.58 -37.58 -55.15
CA LYS A 33 -24.79 -37.96 -53.97
C LYS A 33 -23.65 -36.98 -53.71
N ALA A 34 -22.96 -36.53 -54.75
CA ALA A 34 -21.87 -35.57 -54.63
C ALA A 34 -22.36 -34.22 -54.07
N GLU A 35 -23.55 -33.76 -54.48
CA GLU A 35 -24.14 -32.53 -53.96
C GLU A 35 -24.61 -32.67 -52.51
N GLU A 36 -25.17 -33.82 -52.13
CA GLU A 36 -25.53 -34.11 -50.75
C GLU A 36 -24.29 -34.14 -49.84
N GLU A 37 -23.24 -34.87 -50.23
CA GLU A 37 -21.98 -34.93 -49.49
C GLU A 37 -21.30 -33.56 -49.38
N PHE A 38 -21.32 -32.76 -50.46
CA PHE A 38 -20.79 -31.40 -50.44
C PHE A 38 -21.50 -30.53 -49.40
N ASN A 39 -22.84 -30.59 -49.34
CA ASN A 39 -23.62 -29.80 -48.39
C ASN A 39 -23.38 -30.25 -46.95
N ILE A 40 -23.26 -31.56 -46.72
CA ILE A 40 -22.94 -32.12 -45.40
C ILE A 40 -21.56 -31.67 -44.93
N GLU A 41 -20.53 -31.80 -45.75
CA GLU A 41 -19.16 -31.41 -45.36
C GLU A 41 -18.98 -29.91 -45.23
N LYS A 42 -19.58 -29.12 -46.13
CA LYS A 42 -19.62 -27.66 -46.00
C LYS A 42 -20.27 -27.25 -44.68
N GLY A 43 -21.40 -27.86 -44.32
CA GLY A 43 -22.06 -27.68 -43.03
C GLY A 43 -21.07 -27.97 -41.90
N ARG A 44 -20.56 -29.19 -41.85
CA ARG A 44 -19.63 -29.66 -40.81
C ARG A 44 -18.44 -28.72 -40.61
N LEU A 45 -17.80 -28.27 -41.71
CA LEU A 45 -16.70 -27.32 -41.66
C LEU A 45 -17.12 -25.96 -41.07
N VAL A 46 -18.25 -25.42 -41.52
CA VAL A 46 -18.78 -24.13 -41.02
C VAL A 46 -19.15 -24.22 -39.54
N GLN A 47 -19.85 -25.28 -39.10
CA GLN A 47 -20.18 -25.48 -37.69
C GLN A 47 -18.94 -25.64 -36.82
N THR A 48 -17.95 -26.41 -37.28
CA THR A 48 -16.68 -26.59 -36.56
C THR A 48 -15.94 -25.26 -36.38
N GLN A 49 -15.88 -24.43 -37.42
CA GLN A 49 -15.24 -23.11 -37.33
C GLN A 49 -16.06 -22.13 -36.49
N ARG A 50 -17.38 -22.17 -36.56
CA ARG A 50 -18.27 -21.37 -35.70
C ARG A 50 -18.02 -21.66 -34.22
N LEU A 51 -17.91 -22.92 -33.83
CA LEU A 51 -17.61 -23.31 -32.45
C LEU A 51 -16.26 -22.76 -31.98
N LYS A 52 -15.22 -22.84 -32.81
CA LYS A 52 -13.90 -22.25 -32.52
C LYS A 52 -13.98 -20.73 -32.33
N ILE A 53 -14.75 -20.04 -33.18
CA ILE A 53 -14.97 -18.60 -33.08
C ILE A 53 -15.71 -18.25 -31.78
N MET A 54 -16.77 -19.00 -31.44
CA MET A 54 -17.51 -18.81 -30.19
C MET A 54 -16.61 -18.96 -28.96
N GLU A 55 -15.82 -20.03 -28.89
CA GLU A 55 -14.89 -20.26 -27.77
C GLU A 55 -13.84 -19.15 -27.65
N TYR A 56 -13.33 -18.66 -28.79
CA TYR A 56 -12.39 -17.54 -28.82
C TYR A 56 -13.01 -16.24 -28.25
N TYR A 57 -14.24 -15.92 -28.65
CA TYR A 57 -14.93 -14.74 -28.14
C TYR A 57 -15.34 -14.88 -26.67
N GLU A 58 -15.74 -16.08 -26.22
CA GLU A 58 -16.04 -16.34 -24.82
C GLU A 58 -14.80 -16.11 -23.93
N LYS A 59 -13.62 -16.58 -24.36
CA LYS A 59 -12.36 -16.32 -23.66
C LYS A 59 -12.04 -14.82 -23.60
N LYS A 60 -12.21 -14.11 -24.72
CA LYS A 60 -12.02 -12.64 -24.77
C LYS A 60 -12.97 -11.90 -23.85
N GLU A 61 -14.24 -12.29 -23.82
CA GLU A 61 -15.25 -11.66 -22.97
C GLU A 61 -14.90 -11.84 -21.49
N LYS A 62 -14.59 -13.08 -21.07
CA LYS A 62 -14.14 -13.38 -19.71
C LYS A 62 -12.89 -12.57 -19.33
N GLN A 63 -11.92 -12.47 -20.24
CA GLN A 63 -10.70 -11.68 -20.01
C GLN A 63 -11.02 -10.19 -19.81
N ILE A 64 -11.89 -9.61 -20.65
CA ILE A 64 -12.31 -8.22 -20.53
C ILE A 64 -13.07 -7.98 -19.22
N GLU A 65 -13.96 -8.88 -18.83
CA GLU A 65 -14.69 -8.78 -17.57
C GLU A 65 -13.76 -8.82 -16.36
N GLN A 66 -12.79 -9.73 -16.37
CA GLN A 66 -11.75 -9.80 -15.34
C GLN A 66 -10.90 -8.54 -15.30
N GLN A 67 -10.47 -8.01 -16.45
CA GLN A 67 -9.73 -6.76 -16.53
C GLN A 67 -10.54 -5.57 -15.98
N LYS A 68 -11.83 -5.47 -16.31
CA LYS A 68 -12.72 -4.45 -15.75
C LYS A 68 -12.80 -4.54 -14.22
N LYS A 69 -12.93 -5.76 -13.67
CA LYS A 69 -12.93 -6.00 -12.22
C LYS A 69 -11.62 -5.56 -11.57
N ILE A 70 -10.48 -5.89 -12.18
CA ILE A 70 -9.15 -5.46 -11.70
C ILE A 70 -9.03 -3.94 -11.74
N GLN A 71 -9.37 -3.31 -12.87
CA GLN A 71 -9.30 -1.85 -13.03
C GLN A 71 -10.16 -1.14 -11.99
N MET A 72 -11.40 -1.59 -11.79
CA MET A 72 -12.30 -1.02 -10.79
C MET A 72 -11.74 -1.17 -9.36
N SER A 73 -11.17 -2.34 -9.04
CA SER A 73 -10.53 -2.58 -7.74
C SER A 73 -9.32 -1.66 -7.52
N THR A 74 -8.45 -1.54 -8.53
CA THR A 74 -7.27 -0.66 -8.50
C THR A 74 -7.68 0.80 -8.30
N MET A 75 -8.67 1.27 -9.05
CA MET A 75 -9.20 2.64 -8.92
C MET A 75 -9.77 2.90 -7.52
N ARG A 76 -10.52 1.94 -6.96
CA ARG A 76 -11.07 2.04 -5.59
C ARG A 76 -9.96 2.10 -4.54
N ASN A 77 -8.93 1.25 -4.68
CA ASN A 77 -7.79 1.28 -3.77
C ASN A 77 -6.99 2.57 -3.90
N GLN A 78 -6.79 3.09 -5.11
CA GLN A 78 -6.12 4.38 -5.33
C GLN A 78 -6.90 5.52 -4.68
N ALA A 79 -8.22 5.56 -4.81
CA ALA A 79 -9.07 6.54 -4.14
C ALA A 79 -8.94 6.43 -2.60
N ARG A 80 -8.95 5.21 -2.06
CA ARG A 80 -8.74 4.96 -0.63
C ARG A 80 -7.39 5.47 -0.15
N LEU A 81 -6.31 5.19 -0.88
CA LEU A 81 -4.96 5.63 -0.55
C LEU A 81 -4.83 7.16 -0.60
N LYS A 82 -5.48 7.83 -1.56
CA LYS A 82 -5.51 9.30 -1.62
C LYS A 82 -6.12 9.90 -0.35
N VAL A 83 -7.24 9.35 0.14
CA VAL A 83 -7.87 9.80 1.39
C VAL A 83 -6.96 9.53 2.60
N LEU A 84 -6.30 8.38 2.66
CA LEU A 84 -5.39 8.05 3.76
C LEU A 84 -4.17 8.98 3.79
N ARG A 85 -3.60 9.31 2.62
CA ARG A 85 -2.50 10.28 2.50
C ARG A 85 -2.95 11.66 2.99
N ALA A 86 -4.05 12.19 2.46
CA ALA A 86 -4.56 13.49 2.86
C ALA A 86 -4.85 13.57 4.38
N ARG A 87 -5.35 12.49 4.99
CA ARG A 87 -5.53 12.43 6.45
C ARG A 87 -4.20 12.45 7.21
N ASN A 88 -3.19 11.76 6.70
CA ASN A 88 -1.85 11.78 7.29
C ASN A 88 -1.23 13.16 7.17
N ASP A 89 -1.36 13.80 6.01
CA ASP A 89 -0.83 15.14 5.75
C ASP A 89 -1.42 16.17 6.73
N LEU A 90 -2.73 16.13 6.98
CA LEU A 90 -3.40 16.97 8.00
C LEU A 90 -2.86 16.73 9.42
N ILE A 91 -2.52 15.49 9.77
CA ILE A 91 -1.91 15.17 11.08
C ILE A 91 -0.49 15.74 11.13
N SER A 92 0.29 15.57 10.07
CA SER A 92 1.65 16.12 9.96
C SER A 92 1.65 17.64 10.06
N GLU A 93 0.72 18.32 9.39
CA GLU A 93 0.52 19.77 9.51
C GLU A 93 0.20 20.19 10.95
N LEU A 94 -0.71 19.47 11.64
CA LEU A 94 -1.02 19.74 13.05
C LEU A 94 0.20 19.58 13.97
N LEU A 95 1.01 18.54 13.76
CA LEU A 95 2.21 18.32 14.56
C LEU A 95 3.28 19.38 14.29
N ASN A 96 3.41 19.84 13.04
CA ASN A 96 4.27 20.96 12.68
C ASN A 96 3.81 22.25 13.35
N ASP A 97 2.50 22.54 13.36
CA ASP A 97 1.92 23.67 14.08
C ASP A 97 2.17 23.58 15.59
N ALA A 98 2.07 22.38 16.17
CA ALA A 98 2.39 22.16 17.58
C ALA A 98 3.88 22.46 17.86
N LYS A 99 4.80 22.05 16.97
CA LYS A 99 6.22 22.38 17.06
C LYS A 99 6.47 23.90 16.99
N LEU A 100 5.79 24.59 16.08
CA LEU A 100 5.86 26.06 15.98
C LEU A 100 5.28 26.77 17.22
N ARG A 101 4.29 26.18 17.89
CA ARG A 101 3.80 26.72 19.17
C ARG A 101 4.78 26.48 20.31
N LEU A 102 5.45 25.34 20.34
CA LEU A 102 6.50 25.05 21.32
C LEU A 102 7.66 26.05 21.21
N SER A 103 8.08 26.42 19.98
CA SER A 103 9.15 27.41 19.81
C SER A 103 8.79 28.80 20.36
N ARG A 104 7.52 29.20 20.27
CA ARG A 104 7.03 30.45 20.89
C ARG A 104 7.10 30.41 22.42
N ILE A 105 6.82 29.26 23.03
CA ILE A 105 6.91 29.09 24.49
C ILE A 105 8.36 29.20 24.96
N VAL A 106 9.30 28.67 24.19
CA VAL A 106 10.75 28.73 24.48
C VAL A 106 11.29 30.17 24.42
N THR A 107 10.59 31.08 23.74
CA THR A 107 10.99 32.49 23.67
C THR A 107 10.84 33.21 25.02
N ASP A 108 9.97 32.76 25.93
CA ASP A 108 9.87 33.31 27.29
C ASP A 108 10.93 32.69 28.22
N PRO A 109 11.98 33.43 28.61
CA PRO A 109 13.09 32.88 29.37
C PRO A 109 12.68 32.44 30.78
N LYS A 110 11.67 33.08 31.41
CA LYS A 110 11.26 32.73 32.78
C LYS A 110 10.54 31.39 32.79
N PHE A 111 9.59 31.22 31.88
CA PHE A 111 8.88 29.97 31.72
C PHE A 111 9.81 28.85 31.26
N TYR A 112 10.67 29.14 30.28
CA TYR A 112 11.59 28.16 29.72
C TYR A 112 12.62 27.67 30.74
N GLN A 113 13.16 28.56 31.58
CA GLN A 113 14.05 28.17 32.67
C GLN A 113 13.37 27.21 33.64
N GLY A 114 12.15 27.50 34.09
CA GLY A 114 11.40 26.61 34.99
C GLY A 114 11.05 25.26 34.35
N LEU A 115 10.94 25.20 33.03
CA LEU A 115 10.78 23.95 32.28
C LEU A 115 12.10 23.16 32.22
N LEU A 116 13.21 23.82 31.88
CA LEU A 116 14.54 23.20 31.82
C LEU A 116 14.95 22.57 33.15
N ASP A 117 14.69 23.25 34.27
CA ASP A 117 14.96 22.73 35.62
C ASP A 117 14.30 21.34 35.82
N LYS A 118 13.05 21.19 35.37
CA LYS A 118 12.30 19.93 35.47
C LYS A 118 12.78 18.90 34.47
N LEU A 119 13.14 19.31 33.25
CA LEU A 119 13.61 18.39 32.19
C LEU A 119 14.96 17.79 32.54
N VAL A 120 15.88 18.59 33.08
CA VAL A 120 17.19 18.12 33.58
C VAL A 120 16.98 17.15 34.73
N LEU A 121 16.20 17.53 35.76
CA LEU A 121 15.91 16.64 36.89
C LEU A 121 15.30 15.31 36.45
N GLN A 122 14.34 15.34 35.51
CA GLN A 122 13.73 14.13 34.98
C GLN A 122 14.75 13.24 34.27
N GLY A 123 15.68 13.82 33.51
CA GLY A 123 16.75 13.07 32.84
C GLY A 123 17.67 12.38 33.84
N LEU A 124 18.12 13.10 34.89
CA LEU A 124 18.96 12.55 35.96
C LEU A 124 18.28 11.39 36.69
N LEU A 125 17.01 11.57 37.08
CA LEU A 125 16.22 10.53 37.76
C LEU A 125 15.93 9.31 36.89
N ARG A 126 16.01 9.44 35.56
CA ARG A 126 15.82 8.30 34.65
C ARG A 126 17.10 7.51 34.44
N LEU A 127 18.26 8.17 34.45
CA LEU A 127 19.56 7.55 34.23
C LEU A 127 20.12 6.90 35.50
N LEU A 128 19.97 7.55 36.66
CA LEU A 128 20.42 7.06 37.98
C LEU A 128 21.90 6.64 38.07
N GLU A 129 22.78 7.36 37.37
CA GLU A 129 24.22 7.13 37.36
C GLU A 129 25.01 8.14 38.21
N PRO A 130 26.24 7.80 38.65
CA PRO A 130 27.05 8.69 39.47
C PRO A 130 27.63 9.88 38.70
N VAL A 131 27.96 9.71 37.41
CA VAL A 131 28.53 10.75 36.56
C VAL A 131 27.71 10.85 35.28
N VAL A 132 27.25 12.06 34.97
CA VAL A 132 26.30 12.31 33.89
C VAL A 132 26.74 13.49 33.04
N ILE A 133 26.61 13.36 31.72
CA ILE A 133 26.95 14.39 30.75
C ILE A 133 25.66 14.97 30.16
N VAL A 134 25.48 16.29 30.24
CA VAL A 134 24.30 16.98 29.70
C VAL A 134 24.68 17.74 28.43
N ARG A 135 24.00 17.42 27.33
CA ARG A 135 24.11 18.14 26.05
C ARG A 135 22.89 19.04 25.86
N CYS A 136 23.16 20.26 25.41
CA CYS A 136 22.13 21.26 25.12
C CYS A 136 22.49 22.02 23.84
N ARG A 137 21.58 22.88 23.36
CA ARG A 137 21.88 23.79 22.26
C ARG A 137 22.83 24.91 22.73
N PRO A 138 23.68 25.48 21.85
CA PRO A 138 24.63 26.54 22.21
C PRO A 138 23.99 27.73 22.94
N GLN A 139 22.78 28.10 22.53
CA GLN A 139 22.05 29.26 23.05
C GLN A 139 21.55 29.07 24.50
N ASP A 140 21.38 27.81 24.94
CA ASP A 140 20.82 27.48 26.26
C ASP A 140 21.88 27.17 27.31
N HIS A 141 23.16 27.21 26.95
CA HIS A 141 24.24 26.73 27.82
C HIS A 141 24.17 27.34 29.22
N LEU A 142 24.01 28.67 29.32
CA LEU A 142 23.89 29.39 30.60
C LEU A 142 22.62 29.00 31.38
N LEU A 143 21.50 28.79 30.69
CA LEU A 143 20.23 28.40 31.31
C LEU A 143 20.31 26.96 31.84
N VAL A 144 20.99 26.08 31.12
CA VAL A 144 21.17 24.67 31.49
C VAL A 144 22.17 24.54 32.63
N GLU A 145 23.27 25.30 32.66
CA GLU A 145 24.18 25.34 33.82
C GLU A 145 23.42 25.75 35.10
N ALA A 146 22.60 26.79 35.02
CA ALA A 146 21.75 27.21 36.14
C ALA A 146 20.71 26.15 36.52
N ALA A 147 20.13 25.45 35.54
CA ALA A 147 19.17 24.36 35.78
C ALA A 147 19.82 23.15 36.47
N VAL A 148 21.03 22.78 36.06
CA VAL A 148 21.81 21.69 36.66
C VAL A 148 22.12 21.99 38.12
N GLN A 149 22.59 23.20 38.43
CA GLN A 149 22.85 23.61 39.82
C GLN A 149 21.62 23.51 40.72
N ARG A 150 20.43 23.83 40.18
CA ARG A 150 19.16 23.68 40.92
C ARG A 150 18.65 22.23 40.97
N ALA A 151 18.96 21.40 39.97
CA ALA A 151 18.52 20.02 39.88
C ALA A 151 19.30 19.08 40.80
N ILE A 152 20.60 19.30 41.04
CA ILE A 152 21.44 18.46 41.92
C ILE A 152 20.85 18.29 43.34
N PRO A 153 20.52 19.36 44.10
CA PRO A 153 19.97 19.19 45.44
C PRO A 153 18.61 18.48 45.44
N GLN A 154 17.77 18.73 44.44
CA GLN A 154 16.48 18.06 44.27
C GLN A 154 16.68 16.57 43.97
N TYR A 155 17.63 16.22 43.09
CA TYR A 155 17.98 14.85 42.78
C TYR A 155 18.48 14.09 44.01
N THR A 156 19.39 14.67 44.79
CA THR A 156 19.91 14.03 46.01
C THR A 156 18.83 13.83 47.07
N SER A 157 17.88 14.77 47.19
CA SER A 157 16.75 14.64 48.12
C SER A 157 15.80 13.48 47.76
N VAL A 158 15.61 13.21 46.47
CA VAL A 158 14.66 12.20 45.97
C VAL A 158 15.32 10.83 45.82
N SER A 159 16.53 10.77 45.28
CA SER A 159 17.23 9.53 44.97
C SER A 159 18.12 9.01 46.10
N HIS A 160 18.43 9.86 47.09
CA HIS A 160 19.43 9.63 48.13
C HIS A 160 20.82 9.27 47.60
N ARG A 161 21.14 9.66 46.36
CA ARG A 161 22.42 9.45 45.69
C ARG A 161 23.06 10.78 45.30
N CYS A 162 24.39 10.81 45.30
CA CYS A 162 25.15 11.92 44.75
C CYS A 162 25.33 11.72 43.24
N VAL A 163 25.29 12.82 42.49
CA VAL A 163 25.53 12.82 41.04
C VAL A 163 26.48 13.96 40.71
N GLU A 164 27.51 13.67 39.92
CA GLU A 164 28.36 14.65 39.28
C GLU A 164 27.80 14.91 37.87
N VAL A 165 27.41 16.14 37.60
CA VAL A 165 26.81 16.53 36.32
C VAL A 165 27.76 17.47 35.59
N GLN A 166 28.20 17.07 34.40
CA GLN A 166 29.07 17.85 33.52
C GLN A 166 28.29 18.31 32.29
N VAL A 167 28.33 19.60 31.97
CA VAL A 167 27.71 20.13 30.74
C VAL A 167 28.74 20.05 29.61
N ASP A 168 28.39 19.33 28.54
CA ASP A 168 29.28 19.14 27.39
C ASP A 168 29.44 20.46 26.63
N LYS A 169 30.70 20.88 26.40
CA LYS A 169 31.04 22.10 25.66
C LYS A 169 31.45 21.80 24.22
N GLU A 170 31.89 20.57 23.95
CA GLU A 170 32.43 20.15 22.65
C GLU A 170 31.33 19.60 21.74
N VAL A 171 30.45 18.74 22.28
CA VAL A 171 29.35 18.14 21.53
C VAL A 171 28.02 18.76 21.97
N GLN A 172 27.43 19.55 21.07
CA GLN A 172 26.19 20.29 21.32
C GLN A 172 25.06 19.79 20.42
N LEU A 173 23.82 20.07 20.83
CA LEU A 173 22.66 19.81 19.99
C LEU A 173 22.66 20.75 18.79
N ALA A 174 21.99 20.32 17.71
CA ALA A 174 21.82 21.14 16.53
C ALA A 174 21.14 22.47 16.88
N ALA A 175 21.58 23.57 16.26
CA ALA A 175 21.02 24.90 16.49
C ALA A 175 19.53 24.98 16.11
N ASP A 176 19.08 24.10 15.22
CA ASP A 176 17.72 24.04 14.70
C ASP A 176 16.73 23.37 15.66
N THR A 177 17.23 22.81 16.78
CA THR A 177 16.40 22.19 17.81
C THR A 177 15.66 23.26 18.62
N THR A 178 14.36 23.04 18.82
CA THR A 178 13.45 23.95 19.53
C THR A 178 13.86 24.14 20.98
N GLY A 179 14.48 23.12 21.58
CA GLY A 179 15.18 23.19 22.86
C GLY A 179 15.08 21.92 23.68
N GLY A 180 15.56 22.00 24.93
CA GLY A 180 15.61 20.88 25.87
C GLY A 180 17.01 20.31 26.01
N VAL A 181 17.11 19.12 26.60
CA VAL A 181 18.40 18.53 26.98
C VAL A 181 18.46 17.05 26.63
N GLU A 182 19.65 16.59 26.29
CA GLU A 182 19.98 15.18 26.19
C GLU A 182 20.97 14.81 27.28
N VAL A 183 20.69 13.72 27.98
CA VAL A 183 21.44 13.30 29.16
C VAL A 183 22.10 11.97 28.87
N TYR A 184 23.42 11.91 29.01
CA TYR A 184 24.25 10.75 28.68
C TYR A 184 24.92 10.19 29.93
N SER A 185 25.13 8.88 29.93
CA SER A 185 26.09 8.23 30.82
C SER A 185 27.51 8.73 30.59
N SER A 186 28.36 8.61 31.61
CA SER A 186 29.81 8.81 31.51
C SER A 186 30.48 8.04 30.36
N ASP A 187 29.96 6.84 30.02
CA ASP A 187 30.47 6.00 28.93
C ASP A 187 29.81 6.29 27.58
N GLN A 188 28.86 7.24 27.54
CA GLN A 188 28.04 7.63 26.39
C GLN A 188 27.21 6.50 25.77
N ARG A 189 27.04 5.35 26.44
CA ARG A 189 26.25 4.22 25.92
C ARG A 189 24.75 4.37 26.16
N ILE A 190 24.39 4.96 27.29
CA ILE A 190 22.99 5.20 27.66
C ILE A 190 22.69 6.68 27.46
N MET A 191 21.62 6.96 26.70
CA MET A 191 21.15 8.31 26.39
C MET A 191 19.67 8.45 26.70
N VAL A 192 19.31 9.51 27.40
CA VAL A 192 17.94 9.96 27.62
C VAL A 192 17.74 11.25 26.84
N SER A 193 17.06 11.18 25.69
CA SER A 193 16.67 12.37 24.95
C SER A 193 15.40 12.97 25.56
N ASN A 194 15.54 14.15 26.14
CA ASN A 194 14.45 14.90 26.76
C ASN A 194 14.27 16.27 26.08
N THR A 195 14.47 16.32 24.77
CA THR A 195 14.19 17.47 23.92
C THR A 195 12.68 17.68 23.77
N LEU A 196 12.26 18.91 23.44
CA LEU A 196 10.85 19.21 23.26
C LEU A 196 10.24 18.44 22.07
N GLU A 197 11.02 18.23 21.02
CA GLU A 197 10.65 17.42 19.86
C GLU A 197 10.43 15.96 20.25
N SER A 198 11.39 15.31 20.90
CA SER A 198 11.27 13.90 21.28
C SER A 198 10.06 13.67 22.20
N ARG A 199 9.76 14.64 23.07
CA ARG A 199 8.57 14.61 23.91
C ARG A 199 7.27 14.78 23.13
N LEU A 200 7.24 15.70 22.17
CA LEU A 200 6.09 15.91 21.30
C LEU A 200 5.83 14.65 20.48
N ASP A 201 6.87 14.04 19.91
CA ASP A 201 6.78 12.82 19.12
C ASP A 201 6.25 11.65 19.95
N LEU A 202 6.84 11.42 21.13
CA LEU A 202 6.38 10.37 22.05
C LEU A 202 4.90 10.56 22.44
N LEU A 203 4.52 11.79 22.80
CA LEU A 203 3.15 12.11 23.16
C LEU A 203 2.19 11.95 21.97
N SER A 204 2.62 12.37 20.77
CA SER A 204 1.82 12.28 19.56
C SER A 204 1.44 10.83 19.25
N GLN A 205 2.39 9.90 19.42
CA GLN A 205 2.15 8.47 19.18
C GLN A 205 1.15 7.90 20.19
N GLN A 206 1.31 8.22 21.48
CA GLN A 206 0.41 7.76 22.54
C GLN A 206 -1.00 8.35 22.40
N LYS A 207 -1.09 9.62 22.01
CA LYS A 207 -2.35 10.37 21.89
C LYS A 207 -2.97 10.32 20.50
N MET A 208 -2.35 9.63 19.55
CA MET A 208 -2.84 9.48 18.18
C MET A 208 -4.30 9.00 18.10
N PRO A 209 -4.76 8.03 18.93
CA PRO A 209 -6.16 7.62 18.92
C PRO A 209 -7.13 8.74 19.31
N GLU A 210 -6.76 9.58 20.28
CA GLU A 210 -7.54 10.73 20.73
C GLU A 210 -7.54 11.84 19.68
N ILE A 211 -6.36 12.15 19.10
CA ILE A 211 -6.21 13.13 18.01
C ILE A 211 -7.08 12.72 16.81
N ARG A 212 -7.02 11.45 16.39
CA ARG A 212 -7.86 10.93 15.31
C ARG A 212 -9.34 11.10 15.59
N LYS A 213 -9.79 10.78 16.82
CA LYS A 213 -11.19 10.91 17.23
C LYS A 213 -11.65 12.36 17.22
N ALA A 214 -10.80 13.29 17.66
CA ALA A 214 -11.10 14.71 17.70
C ALA A 214 -11.19 15.33 16.28
N LEU A 215 -10.27 14.97 15.38
CA LEU A 215 -10.23 15.53 14.02
C LEU A 215 -11.25 14.90 13.06
N PHE A 216 -11.42 13.57 13.12
CA PHE A 216 -12.17 12.83 12.11
C PHE A 216 -13.43 12.13 12.67
N GLY A 217 -13.74 12.36 13.95
CA GLY A 217 -14.88 11.75 14.62
C GLY A 217 -14.62 10.33 15.14
N ALA A 218 -15.54 9.87 15.98
CA ALA A 218 -15.51 8.52 16.52
C ALA A 218 -15.93 7.48 15.48
N ASN A 219 -15.41 6.26 15.61
CA ASN A 219 -15.86 5.15 14.79
C ASN A 219 -17.24 4.67 15.28
N ALA A 220 -18.29 4.88 14.48
CA ALA A 220 -19.66 4.45 14.79
C ALA A 220 -19.80 2.93 15.03
N ASN A 221 -18.89 2.13 14.45
CA ASN A 221 -18.92 0.68 14.58
C ASN A 221 -18.20 0.16 15.85
N ARG A 222 -17.46 1.01 16.58
CA ARG A 222 -16.78 0.60 17.82
C ARG A 222 -17.76 0.64 18.99
N LYS A 223 -18.18 -0.54 19.48
CA LYS A 223 -19.12 -0.68 20.61
C LYS A 223 -18.44 -0.85 21.98
N PHE A 224 -17.20 -1.33 22.01
CA PHE A 224 -16.48 -1.63 23.26
C PHE A 224 -15.12 -0.92 23.31
N PHE A 225 -14.75 -0.46 24.50
CA PHE A 225 -13.44 0.11 24.85
C PHE A 225 -12.60 -0.98 25.52
N VAL A 226 -12.34 -2.05 24.78
CA VAL A 226 -11.18 -2.90 25.09
C VAL A 226 -9.96 -2.24 24.44
#